data_AF-A0A510GII1-F1
#
_entry.id   AF-A0A510GII1-F1
#
_cell.length_a   1.000
_cell.length_b   1.000
_cell.length_c   1.000
_cell.angle_alpha   90.00
_cell.angle_beta   90.00
_cell.angle_gamma   90.00
#
_symmetry.space_group_name_H-M   'P 1'
#
loop_
_entity.id
_entity.type
_entity.pdbx_description
1 polymer ?
#
loop_
_entity_poly.entity_id
_entity_poly.type
_entity_poly.pdbx_seq_one_letter_code
_entity_poly.pdbx_strand_id
1 'polypeptide(L)'
;MSEEEDYNGALANYNAALTCNEELKEMYNKIGDMLFNLGREDSAIIFYRKNNKLDSILKCYDSLINKAEKPIKYDLYMDQGNELRFQKQQEADAAESYFKAAGVVRDPQKQ
;
A
#
# COMPACT_ATOMS: atom_id res chain seq x y z
N MET A 1 -3.68 -29.57 -32.35
CA MET A 1 -3.44 -28.69 -31.19
C MET A 1 -4.43 -29.13 -30.14
N SER A 2 -3.92 -29.71 -29.05
CA SER A 2 -4.74 -30.23 -27.96
C SER A 2 -5.16 -29.08 -27.05
N GLU A 3 -6.28 -29.23 -26.34
CA GLU A 3 -6.75 -28.24 -25.35
C GLU A 3 -5.67 -27.92 -24.30
N GLU A 4 -4.76 -28.86 -24.00
CA GLU A 4 -3.60 -28.65 -23.11
C GLU A 4 -2.58 -27.61 -23.63
N GLU A 5 -2.37 -27.48 -24.94
CA GLU A 5 -1.49 -26.44 -25.50
C GLU A 5 -2.09 -25.04 -25.29
N ASP A 6 -3.40 -24.89 -25.43
CA ASP A 6 -4.10 -23.61 -25.24
C ASP A 6 -4.12 -23.18 -23.76
N TYR A 7 -4.31 -24.11 -22.82
CA TYR A 7 -4.27 -23.79 -21.39
C TYR A 7 -2.89 -23.35 -20.91
N ASN A 8 -1.83 -23.98 -21.40
CA ASN A 8 -0.46 -23.59 -21.05
C ASN A 8 -0.10 -22.20 -21.59
N GLY A 9 -0.52 -21.88 -22.81
CA GLY A 9 -0.37 -20.54 -23.38
C GLY A 9 -1.13 -19.46 -22.59
N ALA A 10 -2.36 -19.76 -22.17
CA ALA A 10 -3.15 -18.85 -21.34
C ALA A 10 -2.49 -18.60 -19.97
N LEU A 11 -2.01 -19.65 -19.30
CA LEU A 11 -1.32 -19.54 -18.01
C LEU A 11 -0.02 -18.72 -18.12
N ALA A 12 0.77 -18.91 -19.18
CA ALA A 12 1.96 -18.11 -19.43
C ALA A 12 1.63 -16.61 -19.60
N ASN A 13 0.57 -16.29 -20.32
CA ASN A 13 0.10 -14.90 -20.50
C ASN A 13 -0.39 -14.29 -19.18
N TYR A 14 -1.13 -15.02 -18.35
CA TYR A 14 -1.56 -14.54 -17.03
C TYR A 14 -0.37 -14.32 -16.10
N ASN A 15 0.60 -15.24 -16.07
CA ASN A 15 1.81 -15.08 -15.27
C ASN A 15 2.61 -13.85 -15.70
N ALA A 16 2.78 -13.64 -17.02
CA ALA A 16 3.46 -12.45 -17.53
C ALA A 16 2.73 -11.15 -17.10
N ALA A 17 1.39 -11.13 -17.19
CA ALA A 17 0.60 -10.00 -16.74
C ALA A 17 0.73 -9.74 -15.22
N LEU A 18 0.77 -10.80 -14.41
CA LEU A 18 1.00 -10.71 -12.96
C LEU A 18 2.39 -10.16 -12.66
N THR A 19 3.45 -10.68 -13.31
CA THR A 19 4.82 -10.20 -13.15
C THR A 19 4.95 -8.73 -13.54
N CYS A 20 4.41 -8.31 -14.68
CA CYS A 20 4.42 -6.89 -15.07
C CYS A 20 3.72 -5.99 -14.03
N ASN A 21 2.62 -6.47 -13.44
CA ASN A 21 1.93 -5.73 -12.38
C ASN A 21 2.78 -5.64 -11.10
N GLU A 22 3.51 -6.69 -10.75
CA GLU A 22 4.42 -6.70 -9.59
C GLU A 22 5.60 -5.74 -9.80
N GLU A 23 6.25 -5.79 -10.96
CA GLU A 23 7.33 -4.86 -11.32
C GLU A 23 6.85 -3.41 -11.31
N LEU A 24 5.66 -3.15 -11.84
CA LEU A 24 5.06 -1.81 -11.84
C LEU A 24 4.80 -1.31 -10.40
N LYS A 25 4.29 -2.19 -9.51
CA LYS A 25 4.12 -1.87 -8.09
C LYS A 25 5.48 -1.57 -7.44
N GLU A 26 6.50 -2.39 -7.69
CA GLU A 26 7.85 -2.15 -7.16
C GLU A 26 8.40 -0.80 -7.62
N MET A 27 8.20 -0.45 -8.90
CA MET A 27 8.65 0.82 -9.46
C MET A 27 7.96 2.02 -8.80
N TYR A 28 6.64 1.99 -8.60
CA TYR A 28 5.94 3.05 -7.87
C TYR A 28 6.48 3.19 -6.44
N ASN A 29 6.77 2.09 -5.75
CA ASN A 29 7.37 2.13 -4.42
C ASN A 29 8.74 2.79 -4.42
N LYS A 30 9.62 2.41 -5.36
CA LYS A 30 10.97 3.00 -5.50
C LYS A 30 10.92 4.49 -5.79
N ILE A 31 10.02 4.94 -6.66
CA ILE A 31 9.84 6.37 -6.96
C ILE A 31 9.36 7.12 -5.73
N GLY A 32 8.38 6.57 -5.00
CA GLY A 32 7.92 7.15 -3.73
C GLY A 32 9.05 7.29 -2.71
N ASP A 33 9.84 6.24 -2.51
CA ASP A 33 10.97 6.23 -1.58
C ASP A 33 12.04 7.27 -1.98
N MET A 34 12.35 7.38 -3.28
CA MET A 34 13.27 8.39 -3.80
C MET A 34 12.73 9.82 -3.57
N LEU A 35 11.47 10.08 -3.84
CA LEU A 35 10.85 11.41 -3.63
C LEU A 35 10.80 11.79 -2.15
N PHE A 36 10.49 10.84 -1.28
CA PHE A 36 10.51 11.05 0.17
C PHE A 36 11.92 11.41 0.65
N ASN A 37 12.95 10.68 0.21
CA ASN A 37 14.35 10.96 0.56
C ASN A 37 14.84 12.31 0.03
N LEU A 38 14.25 12.81 -1.07
CA LEU A 38 14.50 14.16 -1.60
C LEU A 38 13.69 15.26 -0.87
N GLY A 39 12.92 14.92 0.18
CA GLY A 39 12.07 15.86 0.91
C GLY A 39 10.88 16.38 0.09
N ARG A 40 10.39 15.57 -0.85
CA ARG A 40 9.21 15.86 -1.69
C ARG A 40 8.03 14.98 -1.27
N GLU A 41 7.62 15.09 -0.01
CA GLU A 41 6.59 14.23 0.60
C GLU A 41 5.25 14.27 -0.13
N ASP A 42 4.75 15.44 -0.52
CA ASP A 42 3.50 15.57 -1.27
C ASP A 42 3.53 14.76 -2.58
N SER A 43 4.69 14.72 -3.25
CA SER A 43 4.88 13.93 -4.47
C SER A 43 5.00 12.43 -4.16
N ALA A 44 5.70 12.08 -3.07
CA ALA A 44 5.84 10.69 -2.63
C ALA A 44 4.48 10.04 -2.33
N ILE A 45 3.55 10.78 -1.70
CA ILE A 45 2.18 10.32 -1.39
C ILE A 45 1.45 9.86 -2.67
N ILE A 46 1.59 10.58 -3.79
CA ILE A 46 0.93 10.21 -5.06
C ILE A 46 1.36 8.82 -5.52
N PHE A 47 2.66 8.51 -5.43
CA PHE A 47 3.20 7.23 -5.86
C PHE A 47 2.88 6.11 -4.88
N TYR A 48 2.96 6.35 -3.56
CA TYR A 48 2.55 5.35 -2.57
C TYR A 48 1.07 4.99 -2.64
N ARG A 49 0.20 5.95 -3.00
CA ARG A 49 -1.24 5.70 -3.23
C ARG A 49 -1.50 4.74 -4.40
N LYS A 50 -0.62 4.63 -5.39
CA LYS A 50 -0.78 3.67 -6.49
C LYS A 50 -0.74 2.22 -6.02
N ASN A 51 -0.14 1.96 -4.86
CA ASN A 51 0.01 0.63 -4.27
C ASN A 51 -0.66 0.50 -2.89
N ASN A 52 -1.47 1.47 -2.47
CA ASN A 52 -2.05 1.52 -1.12
C ASN A 52 -1.00 1.32 0.00
N LYS A 53 0.22 1.89 -0.15
CA LYS A 53 1.30 1.75 0.84
C LYS A 53 1.05 2.69 2.03
N LEU A 54 0.02 2.40 2.81
CA LEU A 54 -0.52 3.25 3.88
C LEU A 54 0.57 3.69 4.88
N ASP A 55 1.45 2.77 5.28
CA ASP A 55 2.54 3.08 6.22
C ASP A 55 3.51 4.13 5.69
N SER A 56 3.82 4.07 4.39
CA SER A 56 4.68 5.08 3.77
C SER A 56 3.96 6.42 3.60
N ILE A 57 2.66 6.40 3.31
CA ILE A 57 1.83 7.62 3.24
C ILE A 57 1.77 8.30 4.62
N LEU A 58 1.55 7.54 5.69
CA LEU A 58 1.54 8.05 7.06
C LEU A 58 2.86 8.69 7.44
N LYS A 59 4.00 8.06 7.10
CA LYS A 59 5.33 8.66 7.30
C LYS A 59 5.51 9.99 6.57
N CYS A 60 4.94 10.11 5.37
CA CYS A 60 4.95 11.38 4.62
C CYS A 60 4.17 12.46 5.36
N TYR A 61 2.97 12.13 5.86
CA TYR A 61 2.17 13.07 6.65
C TYR A 61 2.89 13.47 7.94
N ASP A 62 3.43 12.52 8.71
CA ASP A 62 4.19 12.81 9.92
C ASP A 62 5.39 13.74 9.62
N SER A 63 6.11 13.51 8.52
CA SER A 63 7.21 14.39 8.08
C SER A 63 6.71 15.81 7.71
N LEU A 64 5.61 15.90 6.96
CA LEU A 64 5.00 17.18 6.57
C LEU A 64 4.51 17.98 7.79
N ILE A 65 3.89 17.30 8.76
CA ILE A 65 3.43 17.88 10.03
C ILE A 65 4.62 18.47 10.81
N ASN A 66 5.73 17.73 10.89
CA ASN A 66 6.94 18.20 11.56
C ASN A 66 7.60 19.40 10.85
N LYS A 67 7.49 19.48 9.53
CA LYS A 67 8.03 20.60 8.71
C LYS A 67 7.11 21.81 8.68
N ALA A 68 5.81 21.63 8.88
CA ALA A 68 4.87 22.72 8.88
C ALA A 68 5.09 23.60 10.11
N GLU A 69 5.35 24.90 9.91
CA GLU A 69 4.96 25.89 10.92
C GLU A 69 3.44 25.74 11.19
N LYS A 70 2.90 26.22 12.31
CA LYS A 70 1.46 26.05 12.60
C LYS A 70 0.57 27.05 11.82
N PRO A 71 0.14 26.75 10.57
CA PRO A 71 -1.18 27.18 10.10
C PRO A 71 -1.95 26.01 9.43
N ILE A 72 -3.08 26.34 8.78
CA ILE A 72 -4.10 25.51 8.11
C ILE A 72 -3.63 24.17 7.48
N LYS A 73 -2.42 24.09 6.90
CA LYS A 73 -1.90 22.84 6.33
C LYS A 73 -1.60 21.76 7.39
N TYR A 74 -1.25 22.16 8.61
CA TYR A 74 -1.01 21.24 9.72
C TYR A 74 -2.27 20.43 10.04
N ASP A 75 -3.42 21.10 10.21
CA ASP A 75 -4.70 20.45 10.52
C ASP A 75 -5.12 19.53 9.37
N LEU A 76 -4.96 19.97 8.12
CA LEU A 76 -5.24 19.15 6.94
C LEU A 76 -4.43 17.84 6.91
N TYR A 77 -3.11 17.91 7.15
CA TYR A 77 -2.25 16.73 7.14
C TYR A 77 -2.53 15.81 8.33
N MET A 78 -2.87 16.37 9.49
CA MET A 78 -3.31 15.60 10.67
C MET A 78 -4.62 14.87 10.41
N ASP A 79 -5.62 15.55 9.85
CA ASP A 79 -6.92 14.95 9.54
C ASP A 79 -6.77 13.80 8.54
N GLN A 80 -6.02 14.03 7.45
CA GLN A 80 -5.73 12.98 6.45
C GLN A 80 -4.95 11.80 7.05
N GLY A 81 -3.96 12.06 7.90
CA GLY A 81 -3.21 11.02 8.59
C GLY A 81 -4.09 10.19 9.53
N ASN A 82 -4.96 10.84 10.31
CA ASN A 82 -5.88 10.18 11.22
C ASN A 82 -6.92 9.33 10.50
N GLU A 83 -7.47 9.84 9.39
CA GLU A 83 -8.40 9.07 8.55
C GLU A 83 -7.75 7.79 8.02
N LEU A 84 -6.51 7.87 7.54
CA LEU A 84 -5.78 6.70 7.04
C LEU A 84 -5.46 5.69 8.15
N ARG A 85 -5.16 6.14 9.38
CA ARG A 85 -5.00 5.25 10.53
C ARG A 85 -6.29 4.49 10.83
N PHE A 86 -7.43 5.17 10.76
CA PHE A 86 -8.74 4.55 10.95
C PHE A 86 -9.07 3.53 9.84
N GLN A 87 -8.77 3.84 8.59
CA GLN A 87 -8.92 2.90 7.46
C GLN A 87 -8.07 1.64 7.66
N LYS A 88 -6.79 1.81 8.01
CA LYS A 88 -5.87 0.70 8.26
C LYS A 88 -6.36 -0.21 9.40
N GLN A 89 -6.94 0.38 10.45
CA GLN A 89 -7.49 -0.38 11.57
C GLN A 89 -8.72 -1.21 11.16
N GLN A 90 -9.65 -0.62 10.39
CA GLN A 90 -10.80 -1.36 9.87
C GLN A 90 -10.40 -2.52 8.95
N GLU A 91 -9.37 -2.36 8.11
CA GLU A 91 -8.84 -3.45 7.28
C GLU A 91 -8.27 -4.59 8.14
N ALA A 92 -7.54 -4.27 9.20
CA ALA A 92 -7.00 -5.26 10.12
C ALA A 92 -8.12 -6.03 10.84
N ASP A 93 -9.14 -5.31 11.32
CA ASP A 93 -10.29 -5.90 12.01
C ASP A 93 -11.11 -6.79 11.06
N ALA A 94 -11.28 -6.38 9.81
CA ALA A 94 -11.98 -7.16 8.78
C ALA A 94 -11.19 -8.44 8.42
N ALA A 95 -9.87 -8.35 8.26
CA ALA A 95 -9.01 -9.50 8.01
C ALA A 95 -9.05 -10.49 9.19
N GLU A 96 -8.95 -9.99 10.42
CA GLU A 96 -9.05 -10.81 11.63
C GLU A 96 -10.41 -11.53 11.73
N SER A 97 -11.50 -10.82 11.43
CA SER A 97 -12.84 -11.40 11.38
C SER A 97 -12.96 -12.50 10.33
N TYR A 98 -12.39 -12.29 9.14
CA TYR A 98 -12.34 -13.31 8.09
C TYR A 98 -11.55 -14.55 8.53
N PHE A 99 -10.37 -14.39 9.13
CA PHE A 99 -9.57 -15.52 9.62
C PHE A 99 -10.26 -16.29 10.75
N LYS A 100 -10.93 -15.58 11.68
CA LYS A 100 -11.75 -16.20 12.73
C LYS A 100 -12.93 -16.97 12.13
N ALA A 101 -13.63 -16.40 11.15
CA ALA A 101 -14.76 -17.03 10.47
C ALA A 101 -14.34 -18.25 9.63
N ALA A 102 -13.16 -18.19 9.00
CA ALA A 102 -12.57 -19.29 8.23
C ALA A 102 -12.04 -20.44 9.12
N GLY A 103 -12.09 -20.32 10.45
CA GLY A 103 -11.58 -21.33 11.38
C GLY A 103 -10.06 -21.48 11.39
N VAL A 104 -9.33 -20.59 10.69
CA VAL A 104 -7.87 -20.60 10.62
C VAL A 104 -7.34 -19.73 11.75
N VAL A 105 -7.20 -20.33 12.95
CA VAL A 105 -6.43 -19.72 14.03
C VAL A 105 -4.95 -19.78 13.64
N ARG A 106 -4.48 -18.79 12.87
CA ARG A 106 -3.07 -18.41 12.90
C ARG A 106 -2.97 -17.06 13.58
N ASP A 107 -2.58 -17.13 14.84
CA ASP A 107 -2.13 -16.00 15.66
C ASP A 107 -1.00 -15.28 14.90
N PRO A 108 -1.21 -14.06 14.38
CA PRO A 108 -0.19 -13.33 13.63
C PRO A 108 0.99 -12.87 14.50
N GLN A 109 0.98 -13.15 15.81
CA GLN A 109 2.02 -12.74 16.76
C GLN A 109 2.69 -13.90 17.53
N LYS A 110 2.57 -15.15 17.07
CA LYS A 110 3.40 -16.26 17.60
C LYS A 110 4.23 -16.94 16.52
N GLN A 111 5.41 -16.37 16.26
CA GLN A 111 6.71 -17.00 16.52
C GLN A 111 7.83 -15.95 16.46
#